data_AF-A0A8C1Y558-F1
#
_entry.id   AF-A0A8C1Y558-F1
#
_cell.length_a   1.000
_cell.length_b   1.000
_cell.length_c   1.000
_cell.angle_alpha   90.00
_cell.angle_beta   90.00
_cell.angle_gamma   90.00
#
_symmetry.space_group_name_H-M   'P 1'
#
loop_
_entity.id
_entity.type
_entity.pdbx_description
1 polymer ?
#
loop_
_entity_poly.entity_id
_entity_poly.type
_entity_poly.pdbx_seq_one_letter_code
_entity_poly.pdbx_strand_id
1 'polypeptide(L)'
;TLYFENPILYITSVLRLLCSFMFHNVANQEKVTFCNIRDTCSNPEAAKLLDKMKFAARSCKEIRDKYRVYDDGLYYLISSRGVLYQTYCDMTTAGGGWTLVASVHENNMYGKCTVGDRWSSQQGNDPNRPNGDGTWANTVTFGTAVAATSDDYKNPGYFDIRGRDVSVWHVPNNVQLQHWKTASFLRYHTENHFLTVHGGNLFNLFKHQCYLKKCMLCCGHFPEWSPRQCGDFTSFDWDGYGTNVGWSASKVITEAAVLLFYR
;
A
#
# COMPACT_ATOMS: atom_id res chain seq x y z
N THR A 1 6.93 25.79 -45.97
CA THR A 1 6.48 25.66 -44.57
C THR A 1 5.44 24.56 -44.53
N LEU A 2 5.85 23.33 -44.24
CA LEU A 2 4.97 22.16 -44.29
C LEU A 2 4.24 22.03 -42.95
N TYR A 3 2.92 22.22 -43.01
CA TYR A 3 2.00 21.96 -41.92
C TYR A 3 1.82 20.45 -41.77
N PHE A 4 2.07 19.92 -40.57
CA PHE A 4 1.66 18.57 -40.20
C PHE A 4 0.18 18.58 -39.85
N GLU A 5 -0.67 18.05 -40.72
CA GLU A 5 -2.05 17.71 -40.39
C GLU A 5 -2.08 16.38 -39.61
N ASN A 6 -2.76 16.40 -38.46
CA ASN A 6 -3.25 15.26 -37.66
C ASN A 6 -2.23 14.37 -36.90
N PRO A 7 -1.91 14.72 -35.63
CA PRO A 7 -1.12 13.84 -34.73
C PRO A 7 -1.81 12.52 -34.36
N ILE A 8 -3.14 12.41 -34.55
CA ILE A 8 -3.93 11.20 -34.24
C ILE A 8 -3.66 10.06 -35.24
N LEU A 9 -3.39 10.38 -36.50
CA LEU A 9 -3.09 9.40 -37.56
C LEU A 9 -1.71 8.76 -37.36
N TYR A 10 -0.73 9.52 -36.84
CA TYR A 10 0.60 9.00 -36.54
C TYR A 10 0.57 8.03 -35.35
N ILE A 11 -0.15 8.39 -34.28
CA ILE A 11 -0.28 7.55 -33.07
C ILE A 11 -1.03 6.25 -33.38
N THR A 12 -2.12 6.31 -34.15
CA THR A 12 -2.89 5.11 -34.54
C THR A 12 -2.11 4.18 -35.48
N SER A 13 -1.26 4.74 -36.35
CA SER A 13 -0.36 3.96 -37.20
C SER A 13 0.73 3.24 -36.38
N VAL A 14 1.33 3.92 -35.39
CA VAL A 14 2.34 3.32 -34.50
C VAL A 14 1.73 2.22 -33.62
N LEU A 15 0.53 2.44 -33.06
CA LEU A 15 -0.20 1.44 -32.26
C LEU A 15 -0.62 0.21 -33.08
N ARG A 16 -1.01 0.39 -34.35
CA ARG A 16 -1.32 -0.74 -35.25
C ARG A 16 -0.07 -1.54 -35.64
N LEU A 17 1.08 -0.88 -35.82
CA LEU A 17 2.36 -1.57 -36.06
C LEU A 17 2.75 -2.41 -34.84
N LEU A 18 2.64 -1.85 -33.63
CA LEU A 18 2.93 -2.57 -32.39
C LEU A 18 1.98 -3.75 -32.15
N CYS A 19 0.71 -3.62 -32.52
CA CYS A 19 -0.27 -4.71 -32.42
C CYS A 19 -0.01 -5.84 -33.45
N SER A 20 0.47 -5.48 -34.64
CA SER A 20 0.79 -6.46 -35.71
C SER A 20 2.05 -7.29 -35.38
N PHE A 21 3.00 -6.74 -34.60
CA PHE A 21 4.15 -7.48 -34.09
C PHE A 21 3.80 -8.49 -32.98
N MET A 22 2.61 -8.38 -32.37
CA MET A 22 2.17 -9.30 -31.30
C MET A 22 1.52 -10.59 -31.82
N PHE A 23 1.15 -10.65 -33.11
CA PHE A 23 0.37 -11.78 -33.66
C PHE A 23 1.08 -12.61 -34.74
N HIS A 24 2.35 -12.33 -35.03
CA HIS A 24 3.19 -13.20 -35.86
C HIS A 24 4.34 -13.74 -35.03
N ASN A 25 4.10 -14.83 -34.31
CA ASN A 25 4.96 -16.02 -34.38
C ASN A 25 4.46 -17.15 -33.46
N VAL A 26 4.06 -18.22 -34.14
CA VAL A 26 4.32 -19.63 -33.80
C VAL A 26 3.54 -20.25 -32.65
N ALA A 27 2.53 -21.01 -33.07
CA ALA A 27 2.08 -22.22 -32.38
C ALA A 27 3.30 -23.12 -32.11
N ASN A 28 3.60 -23.35 -30.84
CA ASN A 28 4.49 -24.43 -30.42
C ASN A 28 3.76 -25.21 -29.33
N GLN A 29 3.58 -26.52 -29.56
CA GLN A 29 3.12 -27.43 -28.52
C GLN A 29 4.19 -27.47 -27.43
N GLU A 30 4.00 -26.71 -26.35
CA GLU A 30 4.85 -26.83 -25.18
C GLU A 30 4.60 -28.21 -24.55
N LYS A 31 5.65 -29.04 -24.54
CA LYS A 31 5.76 -30.21 -23.67
C LYS A 31 5.53 -29.72 -22.24
N VAL A 32 4.37 -30.05 -21.68
CA VAL A 32 4.08 -29.83 -20.26
C VAL A 32 5.15 -30.58 -19.47
N THR A 33 6.08 -29.83 -18.88
CA THR A 33 7.19 -30.37 -18.11
C THR A 33 6.82 -30.30 -16.64
N PHE A 34 6.80 -31.46 -15.98
CA PHE A 34 6.40 -31.58 -14.59
C PHE A 34 7.58 -31.18 -13.68
N CYS A 35 7.42 -30.15 -12.86
CA CYS A 35 8.39 -29.80 -11.81
C CYS A 35 7.99 -30.48 -10.51
N ASN A 36 8.79 -31.45 -10.06
CA ASN A 36 8.65 -32.01 -8.71
C ASN A 36 9.42 -31.14 -7.72
N ILE A 37 8.79 -30.82 -6.58
CA ILE A 37 9.30 -29.93 -5.51
C ILE A 37 10.66 -30.40 -4.92
N ARG A 38 11.12 -31.61 -5.27
CA ARG A 38 12.37 -32.20 -4.77
C ARG A 38 13.48 -32.37 -5.80
N ASP A 39 13.21 -32.22 -7.10
CA ASP A 39 14.23 -32.47 -8.13
C ASP A 39 14.38 -31.31 -9.12
N THR A 40 15.63 -31.08 -9.48
CA THR A 40 16.17 -29.97 -10.27
C THR A 40 15.34 -29.61 -11.52
N CYS A 41 14.93 -28.34 -11.61
CA CYS A 41 14.29 -27.81 -12.81
C CYS A 41 15.29 -27.75 -13.96
N SER A 42 15.00 -28.45 -15.06
CA SER A 42 15.83 -28.44 -16.28
C SER A 42 15.74 -27.12 -17.05
N ASN A 43 14.76 -26.26 -16.75
CA ASN A 43 14.59 -24.95 -17.37
C ASN A 43 15.21 -23.84 -16.48
N PRO A 44 16.23 -23.11 -16.96
CA PRO A 44 16.89 -22.02 -16.22
C PRO A 44 15.96 -20.83 -15.87
N GLU A 45 14.94 -20.53 -16.68
CA GLU A 45 13.96 -19.48 -16.40
C GLU A 45 12.94 -19.93 -15.35
N ALA A 46 12.50 -21.19 -15.40
CA ALA A 46 11.67 -21.78 -14.35
C ALA A 46 12.43 -21.91 -13.03
N ALA A 47 13.72 -22.25 -13.07
CA ALA A 47 14.60 -22.27 -11.90
C ALA A 47 14.73 -20.86 -11.29
N LYS A 48 14.86 -19.79 -12.09
CA LYS A 48 14.82 -18.39 -11.60
C LYS A 48 13.46 -18.02 -10.99
N LEU A 49 12.36 -18.54 -11.53
CA LEU A 49 11.01 -18.32 -10.97
C LEU A 49 10.83 -19.08 -9.65
N LEU A 50 11.32 -20.32 -9.57
CA LEU A 50 11.32 -21.17 -8.38
C LEU A 50 12.23 -20.61 -7.28
N ASP A 51 13.38 -20.02 -7.67
CA ASP A 51 14.30 -19.31 -6.79
C ASP A 51 13.66 -18.03 -6.22
N LYS A 52 12.79 -17.36 -7.00
CA LYS A 52 11.93 -16.27 -6.52
C LYS A 52 10.74 -16.74 -5.65
N MET A 53 10.36 -18.01 -5.73
CA MET A 53 9.38 -18.69 -4.84
C MET A 53 10.04 -19.39 -3.65
N LYS A 54 11.36 -19.28 -3.44
CA LYS A 54 12.11 -19.94 -2.35
C LYS A 54 11.48 -19.75 -0.96
N PHE A 55 10.82 -18.61 -0.77
CA PHE A 55 10.10 -18.28 0.45
C PHE A 55 8.62 -18.10 0.14
N ALA A 56 7.89 -19.21 0.02
CA ALA A 56 6.44 -19.21 0.07
C ALA A 56 6.00 -18.85 1.49
N ALA A 57 6.05 -17.56 1.82
CA ALA A 57 5.77 -17.00 3.12
C ALA A 57 4.62 -16.00 3.03
N ARG A 58 3.84 -15.95 4.11
CA ARG A 58 2.64 -15.12 4.25
C ARG A 58 2.93 -13.75 4.84
N SER A 59 4.04 -13.62 5.56
CA SER A 59 4.47 -12.39 6.22
C SER A 59 5.99 -12.34 6.38
N CYS A 60 6.52 -11.15 6.64
CA CYS A 60 7.92 -10.97 7.00
C CYS A 60 8.28 -11.73 8.28
N LYS A 61 7.34 -11.89 9.21
CA LYS A 61 7.53 -12.71 10.42
C LYS A 61 7.79 -14.17 10.07
N GLU A 62 7.03 -14.74 9.14
CA GLU A 62 7.27 -16.11 8.67
C GLU A 62 8.63 -16.21 7.96
N ILE A 63 8.99 -15.23 7.12
CA ILE A 63 10.30 -15.18 6.46
C ILE A 63 11.42 -15.26 7.51
N ARG A 64 11.35 -14.39 8.52
CA ARG A 64 12.33 -14.32 9.59
C ARG A 64 12.42 -15.64 10.38
N ASP A 65 11.28 -16.17 10.83
CA ASP A 65 11.25 -17.31 11.73
C ASP A 65 11.66 -18.62 11.03
N LYS A 66 11.12 -18.85 9.83
CA LYS A 66 11.28 -20.11 9.09
C LYS A 66 12.58 -20.17 8.31
N TYR A 67 12.94 -19.07 7.66
CA TYR A 67 14.09 -19.02 6.75
C TYR A 67 15.30 -18.28 7.31
N ARG A 68 15.20 -17.75 8.54
CA ARG A 68 16.31 -17.11 9.26
C ARG A 68 16.93 -15.94 8.48
N VAL A 69 16.09 -15.20 7.77
CA VAL A 69 16.48 -13.99 7.05
C VAL A 69 16.23 -12.78 7.95
N TYR A 70 17.25 -11.94 8.12
CA TYR A 70 17.25 -10.83 9.08
C TYR A 70 17.50 -9.46 8.46
N ASP A 71 17.74 -9.39 7.16
CA ASP A 71 18.00 -8.13 6.47
C ASP A 71 16.68 -7.41 6.16
N ASP A 72 16.63 -6.12 6.45
CA ASP A 72 15.52 -5.27 6.01
C ASP A 72 15.51 -5.12 4.50
N GLY A 73 14.33 -4.97 3.89
CA GLY A 73 14.25 -4.75 2.45
C GLY A 73 12.94 -5.20 1.82
N LEU A 74 12.93 -5.27 0.50
CA LEU A 74 11.76 -5.73 -0.26
C LEU A 74 11.75 -7.26 -0.38
N TYR A 75 10.62 -7.87 -0.04
CA TYR A 75 10.39 -9.30 -0.15
C TYR A 75 9.10 -9.58 -0.91
N TYR A 76 9.03 -10.73 -1.57
CA TYR A 76 7.80 -11.27 -2.14
C TYR A 76 7.07 -12.11 -1.09
N LEU A 77 5.78 -11.85 -0.93
CA LEU A 77 4.86 -12.60 -0.08
C LEU A 77 3.73 -13.16 -0.92
N ILE A 78 3.17 -14.29 -0.49
CA ILE A 78 1.99 -14.88 -1.10
C ILE A 78 0.82 -14.79 -0.14
N SER A 79 -0.36 -14.45 -0.64
CA SER A 79 -1.63 -14.39 0.11
C SER A 79 -2.27 -15.78 0.24
N SER A 80 -3.32 -15.93 1.07
CA SER A 80 -4.08 -17.20 1.24
C SER A 80 -4.82 -17.61 -0.01
N ARG A 81 -5.07 -16.64 -0.88
CA ARG A 81 -5.70 -16.84 -2.17
C ARG A 81 -4.68 -16.99 -3.29
N GLY A 82 -3.39 -17.14 -2.97
CA GLY A 82 -2.32 -17.31 -3.95
C GLY A 82 -1.85 -16.03 -4.63
N VAL A 83 -2.28 -14.84 -4.18
CA VAL A 83 -1.82 -13.57 -4.76
C VAL A 83 -0.39 -13.29 -4.32
N LEU A 84 0.53 -13.22 -5.29
CA LEU A 84 1.92 -12.83 -5.06
C LEU A 84 2.05 -11.31 -5.08
N TYR A 85 2.69 -10.72 -4.08
CA TYR A 85 2.92 -9.27 -4.00
C TYR A 85 4.26 -8.96 -3.34
N GLN A 86 4.85 -7.82 -3.68
CA GLN A 86 6.09 -7.34 -3.08
C GLN A 86 5.78 -6.29 -2.00
N THR A 87 6.47 -6.38 -0.86
CA THR A 87 6.39 -5.35 0.19
C THR A 87 7.69 -5.20 0.95
N TYR A 88 7.82 -4.14 1.75
CA TYR A 88 8.96 -3.90 2.62
C TYR A 88 8.80 -4.66 3.95
N CYS A 89 9.87 -5.33 4.36
CA CYS A 89 10.00 -5.98 5.65
C CYS A 89 11.00 -5.21 6.51
N ASP A 90 10.54 -4.82 7.70
CA ASP A 90 11.43 -4.43 8.80
C ASP A 90 11.76 -5.67 9.63
N MET A 91 12.98 -6.16 9.43
CA MET A 91 13.58 -7.30 10.10
C MET A 91 14.44 -6.85 11.29
N THR A 92 14.41 -5.57 11.67
CA THR A 92 15.26 -5.02 12.74
C THR A 92 14.45 -4.69 14.00
N THR A 93 13.37 -3.91 13.90
CA THR A 93 12.69 -3.33 15.07
C THR A 93 12.10 -4.39 16.00
N ALA A 94 12.41 -4.31 17.30
CA ALA A 94 11.89 -5.21 18.34
C ALA A 94 12.06 -6.71 18.01
N GLY A 95 13.15 -7.08 17.34
CA GLY A 95 13.35 -8.45 16.87
C GLY A 95 12.61 -8.77 15.58
N GLY A 96 12.31 -7.77 14.76
CA GLY A 96 11.92 -7.84 13.35
C GLY A 96 10.66 -8.65 13.00
N GLY A 97 10.49 -8.87 11.70
CA GLY A 97 9.34 -9.58 11.13
C GLY A 97 8.13 -8.69 10.86
N TRP A 98 8.32 -7.37 10.86
CA TRP A 98 7.27 -6.40 10.57
C TRP A 98 7.05 -6.29 9.06
N THR A 99 5.80 -6.45 8.64
CA THR A 99 5.38 -6.40 7.23
C THR A 99 4.68 -5.08 6.94
N LEU A 100 5.22 -4.25 6.04
CA LEU A 100 4.51 -3.07 5.57
C LEU A 100 3.23 -3.52 4.83
N VAL A 101 2.08 -3.00 5.24
CA VAL A 101 0.78 -3.38 4.65
C VAL A 101 0.03 -2.21 4.04
N ALA A 102 0.28 -1.00 4.54
CA ALA A 102 -0.34 0.21 4.04
C ALA A 102 0.51 1.46 4.33
N SER A 103 0.24 2.54 3.61
CA SER A 103 0.62 3.89 4.01
C SER A 103 -0.53 4.86 3.71
N VAL A 104 -0.69 5.85 4.59
CA VAL A 104 -1.57 7.01 4.39
C VAL A 104 -0.69 8.18 4.01
N HIS A 105 -0.93 8.77 2.85
CA HIS A 105 -0.14 9.87 2.31
C HIS A 105 -1.06 11.02 1.87
N GLU A 106 -0.84 12.19 2.43
CA GLU A 106 -1.52 13.40 2.00
C GLU A 106 -0.85 14.00 0.75
N ASN A 107 -1.58 14.03 -0.36
CA ASN A 107 -1.06 14.57 -1.62
C ASN A 107 -1.37 16.07 -1.82
N ASN A 108 -2.45 16.58 -1.22
CA ASN A 108 -2.84 17.97 -1.31
C ASN A 108 -3.78 18.38 -0.17
N MET A 109 -3.20 18.93 0.91
CA MET A 109 -3.97 19.36 2.08
C MET A 109 -5.11 20.36 1.78
N TYR A 110 -4.99 21.14 0.69
CA TYR A 110 -6.02 22.08 0.26
C TYR A 110 -7.15 21.42 -0.55
N GLY A 111 -6.90 20.25 -1.12
CA GLY A 111 -7.87 19.43 -1.83
C GLY A 111 -8.72 18.66 -0.84
N LYS A 112 -9.95 19.11 -0.60
CA LYS A 112 -10.81 18.47 0.40
C LYS A 112 -11.60 17.31 -0.20
N CYS A 113 -11.19 16.08 0.11
CA CYS A 113 -11.78 14.84 -0.42
C CYS A 113 -11.79 14.78 -1.96
N THR A 114 -10.61 15.00 -2.53
CA THR A 114 -10.32 15.05 -3.96
C THR A 114 -9.54 13.80 -4.40
N VAL A 115 -9.08 13.76 -5.66
CA VAL A 115 -8.26 12.65 -6.15
C VAL A 115 -6.98 12.54 -5.32
N GLY A 116 -6.72 11.35 -4.78
CA GLY A 116 -5.63 11.10 -3.82
C GLY A 116 -6.12 10.82 -2.41
N ASP A 117 -7.29 11.33 -2.00
CA ASP A 117 -7.87 11.13 -0.67
C ASP A 117 -8.53 9.74 -0.51
N ARG A 118 -7.73 8.68 -0.68
CA ARG A 118 -8.24 7.29 -0.74
C ARG A 118 -8.60 6.75 0.63
N TRP A 119 -7.98 7.25 1.69
CA TRP A 119 -8.26 6.81 3.06
C TRP A 119 -9.45 7.51 3.69
N SER A 120 -10.03 8.49 2.99
CA SER A 120 -11.27 9.18 3.33
C SER A 120 -12.31 9.05 2.20
N SER A 121 -12.35 9.97 1.25
CA SER A 121 -13.26 9.99 0.10
C SER A 121 -12.65 10.76 -1.06
N GLN A 122 -12.67 10.19 -2.27
CA GLN A 122 -12.30 10.93 -3.48
C GLN A 122 -13.51 11.50 -4.22
N GLN A 123 -14.70 11.41 -3.61
CA GLN A 123 -15.98 11.85 -4.17
C GLN A 123 -16.50 13.11 -3.49
N GLY A 124 -15.59 13.90 -2.89
CA GLY A 124 -15.95 15.03 -2.04
C GLY A 124 -16.58 14.61 -0.71
N ASN A 125 -17.09 15.61 -0.01
CA ASN A 125 -17.69 15.48 1.32
C ASN A 125 -19.20 15.19 1.24
N ASP A 126 -19.59 14.00 0.76
CA ASP A 126 -20.98 13.68 0.41
C ASP A 126 -21.75 12.98 1.57
N PRO A 127 -22.82 13.57 2.12
CA PRO A 127 -23.64 12.93 3.16
C PRO A 127 -24.30 11.62 2.70
N ASN A 128 -24.49 11.42 1.40
CA ASN A 128 -25.02 10.17 0.84
C ASN A 128 -23.95 9.07 0.72
N ARG A 129 -22.67 9.41 0.98
CA ARG A 129 -21.54 8.48 1.01
C ARG A 129 -20.86 8.52 2.39
N PRO A 130 -21.57 8.15 3.47
CA PRO A 130 -21.05 8.29 4.83
C PRO A 130 -19.78 7.48 5.10
N ASN A 131 -19.50 6.45 4.29
CA ASN A 131 -18.30 5.61 4.41
C ASN A 131 -17.16 6.00 3.44
N GLY A 132 -17.35 7.04 2.62
CA GLY A 132 -16.37 7.50 1.65
C GLY A 132 -15.98 6.43 0.63
N ASP A 133 -14.68 6.25 0.42
CA ASP A 133 -14.13 5.19 -0.44
C ASP A 133 -14.14 3.81 0.27
N GLY A 134 -14.35 3.78 1.59
CA GLY A 134 -14.45 2.55 2.38
C GLY A 134 -13.15 1.74 2.46
N THR A 135 -12.01 2.39 2.19
CA THR A 135 -10.71 1.75 2.00
C THR A 135 -10.24 0.94 3.21
N TRP A 136 -10.52 1.39 4.43
CA TRP A 136 -10.17 0.67 5.65
C TRP A 136 -10.83 -0.71 5.79
N ALA A 137 -11.98 -0.92 5.14
CA ALA A 137 -12.81 -2.11 5.33
C ALA A 137 -13.16 -2.84 4.02
N ASN A 138 -12.44 -2.55 2.93
CA ASN A 138 -12.55 -3.24 1.65
C ASN A 138 -11.25 -3.99 1.28
N THR A 139 -11.28 -4.78 0.20
CA THR A 139 -10.13 -5.56 -0.29
C THR A 139 -9.44 -4.93 -1.50
N VAL A 140 -9.75 -3.67 -1.83
CA VAL A 140 -9.07 -2.94 -2.91
C VAL A 140 -7.64 -2.64 -2.46
N THR A 141 -6.69 -2.76 -3.39
CA THR A 141 -5.25 -2.51 -3.20
C THR A 141 -4.76 -1.49 -4.22
N PHE A 142 -3.73 -0.72 -3.87
CA PHE A 142 -3.17 0.33 -4.71
C PHE A 142 -1.73 0.68 -4.29
N GLY A 143 -1.03 1.40 -5.16
CA GLY A 143 0.35 1.81 -4.93
C GLY A 143 1.36 0.67 -4.99
N THR A 144 2.63 1.02 -4.76
CA THR A 144 3.73 0.06 -4.61
C THR A 144 4.50 0.37 -3.34
N ALA A 145 5.18 -0.62 -2.76
CA ALA A 145 5.94 -0.39 -1.54
C ALA A 145 6.99 0.71 -1.71
N VAL A 146 7.71 0.74 -2.84
CA VAL A 146 8.74 1.77 -3.10
C VAL A 146 8.15 3.20 -3.12
N ALA A 147 6.89 3.35 -3.53
CA ALA A 147 6.21 4.64 -3.62
C ALA A 147 5.40 5.00 -2.37
N ALA A 148 5.50 4.25 -1.26
CA ALA A 148 4.66 4.43 -0.08
C ALA A 148 4.85 5.76 0.68
N THR A 149 5.87 6.55 0.33
CA THR A 149 6.06 7.92 0.83
C THR A 149 5.73 8.99 -0.22
N SER A 150 5.31 8.59 -1.43
CA SER A 150 5.03 9.48 -2.56
C SER A 150 3.56 9.46 -2.98
N ASP A 151 2.83 8.40 -2.65
CA ASP A 151 1.38 8.24 -2.78
C ASP A 151 0.92 7.18 -1.77
N ASP A 152 -0.39 7.00 -1.64
CA ASP A 152 -0.94 5.95 -0.78
C ASP A 152 -0.49 4.56 -1.20
N TYR A 153 -0.36 3.69 -0.20
CA TYR A 153 -0.04 2.29 -0.43
C TYR A 153 -1.00 1.39 0.33
N LYS A 154 -1.48 0.32 -0.30
CA LYS A 154 -2.20 -0.76 0.37
C LYS A 154 -2.02 -2.06 -0.41
N ASN A 155 -1.49 -3.09 0.26
CA ASN A 155 -1.27 -4.41 -0.36
C ASN A 155 -2.22 -5.49 0.22
N PRO A 156 -2.29 -6.69 -0.41
CA PRO A 156 -3.15 -7.77 0.08
C PRO A 156 -2.90 -8.17 1.54
N GLY A 157 -1.69 -8.01 2.05
CA GLY A 157 -1.34 -8.30 3.43
C GLY A 157 -2.16 -7.51 4.45
N TYR A 158 -2.67 -6.33 4.09
CA TYR A 158 -3.53 -5.51 4.95
C TYR A 158 -4.77 -6.25 5.50
N PHE A 159 -5.39 -7.06 4.64
CA PHE A 159 -6.62 -7.81 4.97
C PHE A 159 -6.39 -9.33 5.10
N ASP A 160 -5.24 -9.84 4.63
CA ASP A 160 -4.92 -11.27 4.58
C ASP A 160 -4.03 -11.74 5.75
N ILE A 161 -3.07 -10.94 6.19
CA ILE A 161 -2.15 -11.30 7.29
C ILE A 161 -2.92 -11.31 8.61
N ARG A 162 -2.64 -12.32 9.45
CA ARG A 162 -3.05 -12.36 10.85
C ARG A 162 -1.87 -11.98 11.74
N GLY A 163 -1.76 -10.70 12.05
CA GLY A 163 -0.80 -10.15 13.01
C GLY A 163 -1.36 -10.11 14.43
N ARG A 164 -0.50 -9.70 15.36
CA ARG A 164 -0.82 -9.43 16.77
C ARG A 164 -0.68 -7.95 17.10
N ASP A 165 0.31 -7.30 16.48
CA ASP A 165 0.68 -5.92 16.79
C ASP A 165 0.80 -5.06 15.53
N VAL A 166 0.74 -3.74 15.74
CA VAL A 166 0.96 -2.73 14.71
C VAL A 166 2.21 -1.92 15.03
N SER A 167 3.01 -1.61 14.02
CA SER A 167 4.08 -0.62 14.07
C SER A 167 3.75 0.51 13.09
N VAL A 168 4.04 1.75 13.50
CA VAL A 168 3.72 2.97 12.76
C VAL A 168 4.97 3.82 12.63
N TRP A 169 5.31 4.19 11.40
CA TRP A 169 6.42 5.07 11.09
C TRP A 169 5.91 6.33 10.41
N HIS A 170 6.37 7.49 10.87
CA HIS A 170 6.15 8.76 10.21
C HIS A 170 7.40 9.09 9.41
N VAL A 171 7.28 9.02 8.08
CA VAL A 171 8.40 9.18 7.15
C VAL A 171 8.13 10.39 6.26
N PRO A 172 9.04 11.37 6.17
CA PRO A 172 8.85 12.52 5.29
C PRO A 172 8.52 12.10 3.85
N ASN A 173 7.68 12.89 3.18
CA ASN A 173 7.23 12.58 1.83
C ASN A 173 8.42 12.50 0.84
N ASN A 174 8.29 11.63 -0.16
CA ASN A 174 9.26 11.38 -1.23
C ASN A 174 10.63 10.86 -0.78
N VAL A 175 10.79 10.46 0.49
CA VAL A 175 12.00 9.78 0.93
C VAL A 175 12.10 8.40 0.27
N GLN A 176 13.26 8.11 -0.31
CA GLN A 176 13.54 6.81 -0.94
C GLN A 176 13.60 5.68 0.11
N LEU A 177 13.15 4.49 -0.27
CA LEU A 177 12.98 3.32 0.61
C LEU A 177 14.19 3.02 1.51
N GLN A 178 15.41 3.10 0.97
CA GLN A 178 16.64 2.82 1.73
C GLN A 178 16.88 3.78 2.90
N HIS A 179 16.25 4.96 2.90
CA HIS A 179 16.44 6.00 3.91
C HIS A 179 15.24 6.11 4.87
N TRP A 180 14.17 5.32 4.73
CA TRP A 180 13.00 5.45 5.59
C TRP A 180 13.34 5.32 7.07
N LYS A 181 14.16 4.32 7.44
CA LYS A 181 14.55 4.09 8.85
C LYS A 181 15.27 5.29 9.47
N THR A 182 16.16 5.93 8.71
CA THR A 182 16.99 7.04 9.20
C THR A 182 16.27 8.38 9.10
N ALA A 183 15.40 8.56 8.13
CA ALA A 183 14.61 9.79 7.94
C ALA A 183 13.34 9.85 8.81
N SER A 184 12.87 8.71 9.32
CA SER A 184 11.69 8.68 10.20
C SER A 184 11.94 9.49 11.47
N PHE A 185 11.10 10.48 11.75
CA PHE A 185 11.17 11.27 12.99
C PHE A 185 10.37 10.64 14.14
N LEU A 186 9.39 9.76 13.82
CA LEU A 186 8.68 8.96 14.81
C LEU A 186 8.53 7.52 14.32
N ARG A 187 8.88 6.56 15.18
CA ARG A 187 8.63 5.12 14.99
C ARG A 187 8.22 4.51 16.32
N TYR A 188 7.07 3.87 16.36
CA TYR A 188 6.54 3.24 17.57
C TYR A 188 5.70 2.02 17.21
N HIS A 189 5.49 1.12 18.16
CA HIS A 189 4.72 -0.09 17.95
C HIS A 189 3.99 -0.53 19.21
N THR A 190 2.98 -1.37 19.04
CA THR A 190 2.31 -2.05 20.14
C THR A 190 3.05 -3.33 20.52
N GLU A 191 2.82 -3.79 21.76
CA GLU A 191 3.32 -5.07 22.27
C GLU A 191 2.26 -5.85 23.07
N ASN A 192 1.02 -5.36 23.09
CA ASN A 192 -0.08 -5.95 23.87
C ASN A 192 -0.92 -6.94 23.06
N HIS A 193 -0.53 -7.22 21.81
CA HIS A 193 -1.18 -8.20 20.94
C HIS A 193 -2.66 -7.89 20.63
N PHE A 194 -3.07 -6.62 20.67
CA PHE A 194 -4.47 -6.22 20.58
C PHE A 194 -5.17 -6.69 19.29
N LEU A 195 -4.45 -6.89 18.17
CA LEU A 195 -5.08 -7.37 16.94
C LEU A 195 -5.70 -8.77 17.09
N THR A 196 -5.20 -9.58 18.03
CA THR A 196 -5.71 -10.95 18.25
C THR A 196 -7.20 -11.00 18.57
N VAL A 197 -7.70 -10.04 19.36
CA VAL A 197 -9.13 -9.91 19.71
C VAL A 197 -9.95 -9.13 18.69
N HIS A 198 -9.29 -8.55 17.68
CA HIS A 198 -9.91 -7.78 16.59
C HIS A 198 -9.80 -8.45 15.22
N GLY A 199 -9.68 -9.78 15.18
CA GLY A 199 -9.64 -10.55 13.93
C GLY A 199 -8.28 -10.61 13.24
N GLY A 200 -7.23 -10.12 13.89
CA GLY A 200 -5.83 -10.27 13.48
C GLY A 200 -5.29 -9.18 12.55
N ASN A 201 -6.09 -8.19 12.16
CA ASN A 201 -5.62 -7.07 11.32
C ASN A 201 -6.59 -5.87 11.37
N LEU A 202 -6.14 -4.74 10.84
CA LEU A 202 -6.93 -3.49 10.79
C LEU A 202 -8.17 -3.63 9.91
N PHE A 203 -8.14 -4.43 8.84
CA PHE A 203 -9.33 -4.69 8.03
C PHE A 203 -10.49 -5.22 8.88
N ASN A 204 -10.25 -6.24 9.71
CA ASN A 204 -11.28 -6.79 10.57
C ASN A 204 -11.70 -5.83 11.68
N LEU A 205 -10.75 -5.09 12.26
CA LEU A 205 -11.00 -4.05 13.25
C LEU A 205 -11.93 -2.96 12.69
N PHE A 206 -11.59 -2.38 11.55
CA PHE A 206 -12.36 -1.30 10.93
C PHE A 206 -13.66 -1.78 10.31
N LYS A 207 -13.74 -3.01 9.80
CA LYS A 207 -15.02 -3.59 9.37
C LYS A 207 -16.08 -3.53 10.48
N HIS A 208 -15.68 -3.69 11.75
CA HIS A 208 -16.59 -3.55 12.89
C HIS A 208 -16.77 -2.08 13.31
N GLN A 209 -15.68 -1.30 13.38
CA GLN A 209 -15.76 0.09 13.87
C GLN A 209 -16.43 1.06 12.88
N CYS A 210 -16.18 0.91 11.58
CA CYS A 210 -16.86 1.71 10.55
C CYS A 210 -18.37 1.41 10.53
N TYR A 211 -18.77 0.14 10.69
CA TYR A 211 -20.18 -0.24 10.81
C TYR A 211 -20.86 0.43 12.02
N LEU A 212 -20.15 0.51 13.14
CA LEU A 212 -20.64 1.18 14.35
C LEU A 212 -20.50 2.71 14.32
N LYS A 213 -19.99 3.31 13.24
CA LYS A 213 -19.68 4.75 13.10
C LYS A 213 -18.80 5.30 14.24
N LYS A 214 -17.85 4.51 14.73
CA LYS A 214 -16.99 4.87 15.88
C LYS A 214 -15.63 5.49 15.49
N CYS A 215 -15.33 5.62 14.20
CA CYS A 215 -14.02 6.08 13.74
C CYS A 215 -14.16 7.13 12.62
N MET A 216 -13.55 8.30 12.82
CA MET A 216 -13.50 9.39 11.83
C MET A 216 -12.78 9.00 10.54
N LEU A 217 -11.78 8.11 10.62
CA LEU A 217 -11.03 7.63 9.45
C LEU A 217 -11.90 6.81 8.48
N CYS A 218 -13.06 6.32 8.93
CA CYS A 218 -14.02 5.61 8.08
C CYS A 218 -15.05 6.54 7.44
N CYS A 219 -15.01 7.84 7.72
CA CYS A 219 -16.06 8.77 7.30
C CYS A 219 -15.79 9.33 5.90
N GLY A 220 -16.82 9.33 5.06
CA GLY A 220 -16.85 10.12 3.82
C GLY A 220 -17.63 11.42 3.94
N HIS A 221 -18.14 11.73 5.14
CA HIS A 221 -18.87 12.95 5.42
C HIS A 221 -18.46 13.58 6.75
N PHE A 222 -18.05 14.84 6.69
CA PHE A 222 -17.61 15.72 7.77
C PHE A 222 -18.49 16.97 7.77
N PRO A 223 -19.57 17.02 8.59
CA PRO A 223 -20.57 18.08 8.50
C PRO A 223 -20.06 19.44 9.00
N GLU A 224 -19.10 19.44 9.91
CA GLU A 224 -18.56 20.67 10.50
C GLU A 224 -17.69 21.43 9.50
N TRP A 225 -18.11 22.66 9.16
CA TRP A 225 -17.44 23.54 8.20
C TRP A 225 -17.09 22.86 6.87
N SER A 226 -17.99 21.99 6.41
CA SER A 226 -17.85 21.24 5.16
C SER A 226 -17.43 22.13 3.98
N PRO A 227 -16.40 21.74 3.18
CA PRO A 227 -15.67 20.46 3.23
C PRO A 227 -14.33 20.51 4.00
N ARG A 228 -14.09 21.53 4.85
CA ARG A 228 -12.74 21.86 5.37
C ARG A 228 -12.01 20.72 6.08
N GLN A 229 -12.73 19.80 6.72
CA GLN A 229 -12.15 18.66 7.46
C GLN A 229 -12.04 17.38 6.62
N CYS A 230 -12.52 17.38 5.39
CA CYS A 230 -12.56 16.20 4.54
C CYS A 230 -11.20 16.03 3.84
N GLY A 231 -10.59 14.86 4.00
CA GLY A 231 -9.32 14.49 3.40
C GLY A 231 -8.60 13.44 4.26
N ASP A 232 -7.51 12.89 3.75
CA ASP A 232 -6.82 11.78 4.43
C ASP A 232 -6.17 12.21 5.75
N PHE A 233 -5.66 13.44 5.84
CA PHE A 233 -5.19 14.04 7.09
C PHE A 233 -6.22 14.96 7.77
N THR A 234 -7.46 14.93 7.28
CA THR A 234 -8.62 15.59 7.87
C THR A 234 -8.44 17.10 8.08
N SER A 235 -8.43 17.56 9.34
CA SER A 235 -8.37 18.96 9.75
C SER A 235 -6.98 19.40 10.24
N PHE A 236 -5.91 18.75 9.79
CA PHE A 236 -4.54 19.10 10.22
C PHE A 236 -4.11 20.52 9.83
N ASP A 237 -4.82 21.18 8.92
CA ASP A 237 -4.61 22.56 8.47
C ASP A 237 -5.66 23.56 9.01
N TRP A 238 -6.39 23.21 10.08
CA TRP A 238 -7.53 23.99 10.57
C TRP A 238 -7.26 25.48 10.75
N ASP A 239 -6.20 25.84 11.48
CA ASP A 239 -5.72 27.21 11.70
C ASP A 239 -4.52 27.57 10.77
N GLY A 240 -4.49 26.95 9.59
CA GLY A 240 -3.48 27.16 8.56
C GLY A 240 -2.52 25.98 8.41
N TYR A 241 -2.03 25.78 7.18
CA TYR A 241 -1.16 24.67 6.83
C TYR A 241 0.18 24.71 7.58
N GLY A 242 0.45 23.65 8.36
CA GLY A 242 1.74 23.44 9.01
C GLY A 242 2.15 24.51 10.03
N THR A 243 1.20 25.34 10.50
CA THR A 243 1.47 26.47 11.39
C THR A 243 1.84 26.01 12.80
N ASN A 244 1.41 24.81 13.21
CA ASN A 244 1.54 24.31 14.58
C ASN A 244 0.95 25.28 15.63
N VAL A 245 -0.15 25.96 15.27
CA VAL A 245 -0.87 26.93 16.10
C VAL A 245 -2.34 26.53 16.16
N GLY A 246 -2.98 26.71 17.32
CA GLY A 246 -4.39 26.37 17.51
C GLY A 246 -4.65 24.87 17.33
N TRP A 247 -5.50 24.52 16.38
CA TRP A 247 -5.86 23.16 16.01
C TRP A 247 -5.07 22.62 14.80
N SER A 248 -4.14 23.40 14.25
CA SER A 248 -3.28 22.95 13.16
C SER A 248 -2.11 22.11 13.66
N ALA A 249 -1.83 21.03 12.92
CA ALA A 249 -0.66 20.20 13.13
C ALA A 249 0.61 20.89 12.58
N SER A 250 1.77 20.35 12.95
CA SER A 250 3.06 20.87 12.47
C SER A 250 3.29 20.54 11.00
N LYS A 251 4.12 21.35 10.33
CA LYS A 251 4.55 21.06 8.95
C LYS A 251 5.22 19.70 8.81
N VAL A 252 5.99 19.30 9.83
CA VAL A 252 6.74 18.03 9.83
C VAL A 252 5.82 16.82 9.77
N ILE A 253 4.68 16.83 10.49
CA ILE A 253 3.73 15.70 10.46
C ILE A 253 2.79 15.76 9.26
N THR A 254 2.47 16.95 8.75
CA THR A 254 1.62 17.11 7.56
C THR A 254 2.34 16.76 6.26
N GLU A 255 3.67 16.84 6.23
CA GLU A 255 4.52 16.48 5.08
C GLU A 255 5.19 15.10 5.24
N ALA A 256 4.55 14.19 5.97
CA ALA A 256 5.05 12.85 6.21
C ALA A 256 3.97 11.79 6.03
N ALA A 257 4.30 10.73 5.30
CA ALA A 257 3.45 9.56 5.14
C ALA A 257 3.47 8.71 6.42
N VAL A 258 2.33 8.12 6.73
CA VAL A 258 2.15 7.23 7.87
C VAL A 258 2.19 5.79 7.38
N LEU A 259 3.33 5.12 7.56
CA LEU A 259 3.52 3.71 7.17
C LEU A 259 3.02 2.78 8.28
N LEU A 260 2.21 1.79 7.90
CA LEU A 260 1.57 0.82 8.79
C LEU A 260 2.13 -0.58 8.57
N PHE A 261 2.57 -1.20 9.65
CA PHE A 261 3.19 -2.52 9.64
C PHE A 261 2.48 -3.50 10.56
N TYR A 262 2.46 -4.78 10.19
CA TYR A 262 1.98 -5.87 11.06
C TYR A 262 3.09 -6.81 11.48
N ARG A 263 2.94 -7.41 12.66
CA ARG A 263 3.74 -8.55 13.12
C ARG A 263 2.90 -9.54 13.90
#